data_AF-A0A3C0P0H0-F1
#
_entry.id   AF-A0A3C0P0H0-F1
#
_cell.length_a   1.000
_cell.length_b   1.000
_cell.length_c   1.000
_cell.angle_alpha   90.00
_cell.angle_beta   90.00
_cell.angle_gamma   90.00
#
_symmetry.space_group_name_H-M   'P 1'
#
loop_
_entity.id
_entity.type
_entity.pdbx_description
1 polymer ?
#
loop_
_entity_poly.entity_id
_entity_poly.type
_entity_poly.pdbx_seq_one_letter_code
_entity_poly.pdbx_strand_id
1 'polypeptide(L)' 'LRKHYPEEPVFSRGSTDCNIPLSKGIPSVCLGCCRGKGAHTREEYLLKDSLAPGLNLALDFIFHAGKLIL' A
#
# COMPACT_ATOMS: atom_id res chain seq x y z
N LEU A 1 5.97 5.71 6.98
CA LEU A 1 6.18 6.26 5.62
C LEU A 1 7.57 6.88 5.45
N ARG A 2 7.86 8.02 6.09
CA ARG A 2 9.13 8.77 5.94
C ARG A 2 10.43 7.99 6.20
N LYS A 3 10.34 6.90 6.95
CA LYS A 3 11.44 5.93 7.16
C LYS A 3 11.83 5.16 5.88
N HIS A 4 10.87 4.87 5.01
CA HIS A 4 11.07 4.04 3.80
C HIS A 4 10.97 4.84 2.51
N TYR A 5 10.24 5.95 2.52
CA TYR A 5 10.05 6.84 1.39
C TYR A 5 10.10 8.29 1.86
N PRO A 6 10.96 9.14 1.30
CA PRO A 6 11.03 10.56 1.68
C PRO A 6 9.79 11.37 1.28
N GLU A 7 8.98 10.85 0.36
CA GLU A 7 7.81 11.54 -0.18
C GLU A 7 6.55 11.38 0.68
N GLU A 8 5.58 12.27 0.47
CA GLU A 8 4.25 12.20 1.09
C GLU A 8 3.37 11.12 0.45
N PRO A 9 2.40 10.55 1.19
CA PRO A 9 1.53 9.52 0.66
C PRO A 9 0.59 10.14 -0.38
N VAL A 10 0.43 9.44 -1.50
CA VAL A 10 -0.51 9.83 -2.54
C VAL A 10 -1.79 9.04 -2.37
N PHE A 11 -2.92 9.74 -2.28
CA PHE A 11 -4.25 9.13 -2.25
C PHE A 11 -4.81 9.09 -3.67
N SER A 12 -5.22 7.91 -4.12
CA SER A 12 -5.85 7.71 -5.41
C SER A 12 -7.20 7.00 -5.23
N ARG A 13 -8.09 7.19 -6.21
CA ARG A 13 -9.36 6.47 -6.28
C ARG A 13 -9.16 5.19 -7.09
N GLY A 14 -9.64 4.07 -6.55
CA GLY A 14 -9.65 2.78 -7.22
C GLY A 14 -10.51 1.79 -6.45
N SER A 15 -11.18 0.88 -7.15
CA SER A 15 -11.86 -0.25 -6.52
C SER A 15 -10.81 -1.20 -5.95
N THR A 16 -10.97 -1.60 -4.70
CA THR A 16 -10.11 -2.58 -4.03
C THR A 16 -10.98 -3.52 -3.20
N ASP A 17 -10.43 -4.66 -2.81
CA ASP A 17 -11.12 -5.61 -1.95
C ASP A 17 -11.39 -5.05 -0.54
N CYS A 18 -10.79 -3.90 -0.17
CA CYS A 18 -11.10 -3.18 1.07
C CYS A 18 -12.58 -2.81 1.20
N ASN A 19 -13.33 -2.75 0.10
CA ASN A 19 -14.77 -2.49 0.15
C ASN A 19 -15.53 -3.56 0.95
N ILE A 20 -15.12 -4.83 0.90
CA ILE A 20 -15.77 -5.92 1.62
C ILE A 20 -15.65 -5.75 3.15
N PRO A 21 -14.46 -5.64 3.77
CA PRO A 21 -14.34 -5.39 5.20
C PRO A 21 -14.97 -4.06 5.62
N LEU A 22 -14.82 -2.99 4.83
CA LEU A 22 -15.46 -1.70 5.13
C LEU A 22 -16.99 -1.83 5.22
N SER A 23 -17.64 -2.58 4.32
CA SER A 23 -19.08 -2.85 4.38
C SER A 23 -19.52 -3.63 5.62
N LYS A 24 -18.57 -4.29 6.30
CA LYS A 24 -18.79 -5.03 7.55
C LYS A 24 -18.40 -4.22 8.80
N GLY A 25 -18.08 -2.94 8.65
CA GLY A 25 -17.62 -2.08 9.75
C GLY A 25 -16.20 -2.39 10.23
N ILE A 26 -15.42 -3.15 9.46
CA ILE A 26 -14.03 -3.48 9.78
C ILE A 26 -13.13 -2.44 9.10
N PRO A 27 -12.30 -1.69 9.85
CA PRO A 27 -11.34 -0.77 9.26
C PRO A 27 -10.42 -1.49 8.26
N SER A 28 -10.27 -0.94 7.06
CA SER A 28 -9.44 -1.52 6.01
C SER A 28 -8.78 -0.44 5.18
N VAL A 29 -7.53 -0.68 4.74
CA VAL A 29 -6.73 0.21 3.92
C VAL A 29 -5.98 -0.59 2.86
N CYS A 30 -5.91 -0.07 1.64
CA CYS A 30 -5.06 -0.61 0.58
C CYS A 30 -3.79 0.23 0.49
N LEU A 31 -2.63 -0.42 0.50
CA LEU A 31 -1.31 0.22 0.46
C LEU A 31 -0.60 -0.14 -0.83
N GLY A 32 -0.09 0.87 -1.54
CA GLY A 32 0.83 0.67 -2.64
C GLY A 32 2.23 0.32 -2.12
N CYS A 33 2.71 -0.89 -2.41
CA CYS A 33 4.02 -1.39 -1.95
C CYS A 33 5.06 -1.43 -3.08
N CYS A 34 4.76 -0.88 -4.25
CA CYS A 34 5.70 -0.77 -5.35
C CYS A 34 5.33 0.45 -6.20
N ARG A 35 6.30 0.92 -6.99
CA ARG A 35 6.12 1.98 -7.96
C ARG A 35 6.13 1.38 -9.35
N GLY A 36 5.29 1.91 -10.21
CA GLY A 36 5.09 1.44 -11.57
C GLY A 36 4.02 2.27 -12.25
N LYS A 37 3.80 2.00 -13.53
CA LYS A 37 2.74 2.64 -14.33
C LYS A 37 2.22 1.67 -15.39
N GLY A 38 1.12 2.07 -16.02
CA GLY A 38 0.51 1.30 -17.11
C GLY A 38 -0.21 0.05 -16.62
N ALA A 39 -0.70 0.03 -15.37
CA ALA A 39 -1.51 -1.08 -14.88
C ALA A 39 -2.64 -1.38 -15.88
N HIS A 40 -2.75 -2.64 -16.29
CA HIS A 40 -3.69 -3.11 -17.31
C HIS A 40 -3.36 -2.68 -18.76
N THR A 41 -2.09 -2.40 -19.08
CA THR A 41 -1.61 -2.18 -20.46
C THR A 41 -0.47 -3.14 -20.80
N ARG A 42 -0.07 -3.20 -22.09
CA ARG A 42 1.06 -4.04 -22.52
C ARG A 42 2.41 -3.49 -22.04
N GLU A 43 2.44 -2.20 -21.78
CA GLU A 43 3.58 -1.41 -21.32
C GLU A 43 3.62 -1.31 -19.79
N GLU A 44 2.84 -2.13 -19.08
CA GLU A 44 2.87 -2.20 -17.62
C GLU A 44 4.30 -2.50 -17.12
N TYR A 45 4.77 -1.70 -16.16
CA TYR A 45 6.10 -1.90 -15.58
C TYR A 45 6.14 -1.54 -14.09
N LEU A 46 7.15 -2.09 -13.42
CA LEU A 46 7.52 -1.77 -12.04
C LEU A 46 8.96 -1.25 -11.97
N LEU A 47 9.20 -0.34 -11.04
CA LEU A 47 10.54 0.12 -10.67
C LEU A 47 11.14 -0.86 -9.66
N LYS A 48 12.21 -1.55 -10.05
CA LYS A 48 12.82 -2.63 -9.23
C LYS A 48 13.30 -2.13 -7.86
N ASP A 49 13.81 -0.91 -7.81
CA ASP A 49 14.29 -0.24 -6.60
C ASP A 49 13.18 0.09 -5.59
N SER A 50 11.91 0.09 -6.02
CA SER A 50 10.76 0.31 -5.14
C SER A 50 10.33 -0.93 -4.34
N LEU A 51 10.77 -2.13 -4.73
CA LEU A 51 10.28 -3.38 -4.14
C LEU A 51 10.68 -3.53 -2.67
N ALA A 52 11.97 -3.37 -2.35
CA ALA A 52 12.45 -3.55 -0.98
C ALA A 52 11.92 -2.48 0.00
N PRO A 53 11.98 -1.17 -0.30
CA PRO A 53 11.36 -0.14 0.55
C PRO A 53 9.85 -0.32 0.71
N GLY A 54 9.16 -0.76 -0.33
CA GLY A 54 7.73 -1.02 -0.28
C GLY A 54 7.33 -2.21 0.59
N LEU A 55 8.08 -3.32 0.53
CA LEU A 55 7.88 -4.45 1.45
C LEU A 55 8.15 -4.03 2.90
N ASN A 56 9.23 -3.29 3.14
CA ASN A 56 9.56 -2.79 4.48
C ASN A 56 8.47 -1.86 5.04
N LEU A 57 7.86 -1.04 4.19
CA LEU A 57 6.71 -0.21 4.57
C LEU A 57 5.51 -1.07 4.99
N ALA A 58 5.18 -2.12 4.24
CA ALA A 58 4.07 -3.02 4.54
C ALA A 58 4.28 -3.76 5.87
N LEU A 59 5.49 -4.30 6.09
CA LEU A 59 5.85 -4.98 7.33
C LEU A 59 5.80 -4.03 8.53
N ASP A 60 6.42 -2.85 8.41
CA ASP A 60 6.35 -1.85 9.48
C ASP A 60 4.90 -1.46 9.78
N PHE A 61 4.04 -1.30 8.76
CA PHE A 61 2.62 -1.02 8.98
C PHE A 61 1.94 -2.14 9.78
N ILE A 62 2.13 -3.41 9.42
CA ILE A 62 1.57 -4.56 10.15
C ILE A 62 2.03 -4.56 11.61
N PHE A 63 3.32 -4.37 11.87
CA PHE A 63 3.88 -4.41 13.23
C PHE A 63 3.48 -3.20 14.09
N HIS A 64 3.15 -2.06 13.50
CA HIS A 64 2.65 -0.89 14.23
C HIS A 64 1.12 -0.93 14.40
N ALA A 65 0.37 -1.31 13.36
CA ALA A 65 -1.08 -1.43 13.41
C ALA A 65 -1.54 -2.55 14.36
N GLY A 66 -0.77 -3.64 14.46
CA GLY A 66 -1.03 -4.71 15.44
C GLY A 66 -0.96 -4.25 16.90
N LYS A 67 -0.26 -3.14 17.19
CA LYS A 67 -0.20 -2.53 18.54
C LYS A 67 -1.38 -1.60 18.85
N LEU A 68 -2.23 -1.30 17.87
CA LEU A 68 -3.45 -0.49 18.05
C LEU A 68 -4.70 -1.36 18.27
N ILE A 69 -4.60 -2.67 18.03
CA ILE A 69 -5.71 -3.64 18.10
C ILE A 69 -5.59 -4.55 19.33
N LEU A 70 -4.45 -4.52 20.04
CA LEU A 70 -4.20 -5.19 21.32
C LEU A 70 -3.91 -4.14 22.39
#